data_AF-A0A1X9SP12-F1
#
_entry.id   AF-A0A1X9SP12-F1
#
_cell.length_a   1.000
_cell.length_b   1.000
_cell.length_c   1.000
_cell.angle_alpha   90.00
_cell.angle_beta   90.00
_cell.angle_gamma   90.00
#
_symmetry.space_group_name_H-M   'P 1'
#
loop_
_entity.id
_entity.type
_entity.pdbx_description
1 polymer ?
#
loop_
_entity_poly.entity_id
_entity_poly.type
_entity_poly.pdbx_seq_one_letter_code
_entity_poly.pdbx_strand_id
1 'polypeptide(L)'
;MNNKFSQIVKVKEEELNKIEMSLAKSKATFRELSRSMDAINTELNMSQFPKSGSSSKIKSTIEQQKLLRSQKDKIKEKMLLIQKEIVHFEFKYKKAYVELEKVKYMEKEEIQKELKNLKKKESKELDELGNMRRSSMR
;
A
#
# COMPACT_ATOMS: atom_id res chain seq x y z
N MET A 1 -11.73 13.97 22.23
CA MET A 1 -13.14 13.83 21.82
C MET A 1 -13.21 12.61 20.91
N ASN A 2 -13.86 11.53 21.34
CA ASN A 2 -14.08 10.35 20.50
C ASN A 2 -15.35 10.59 19.67
N ASN A 3 -15.20 11.12 18.46
CA ASN A 3 -16.32 11.29 17.55
C ASN A 3 -16.59 9.98 16.79
N LYS A 4 -17.81 9.77 16.30
CA LYS A 4 -18.19 8.68 15.39
C LYS A 4 -17.26 8.61 14.17
N PHE A 5 -16.79 9.77 13.69
CA PHE A 5 -15.84 9.85 12.58
C PHE A 5 -14.44 9.35 12.93
N SER A 6 -13.96 9.54 14.16
CA SER A 6 -12.64 9.06 14.60
C SER A 6 -12.52 7.53 14.53
N GLN A 7 -13.61 6.80 14.80
CA GLN A 7 -13.64 5.35 14.66
C GLN A 7 -13.58 4.93 13.18
N ILE A 8 -14.30 5.65 12.31
CA ILE A 8 -14.30 5.38 10.87
C ILE A 8 -12.93 5.67 10.25
N VAL A 9 -12.26 6.77 10.68
CA VAL A 9 -10.89 7.09 10.25
C VAL A 9 -9.94 5.95 10.59
N LYS A 10 -9.97 5.45 11.83
CA LYS A 10 -9.12 4.32 12.25
C LYS A 10 -9.33 3.07 11.40
N VAL A 11 -10.59 2.70 11.13
CA VAL A 11 -10.89 1.54 10.28
C VAL A 11 -10.34 1.75 8.87
N LYS A 12 -10.50 2.96 8.32
CA LYS A 12 -9.99 3.30 6.98
C LYS A 12 -8.46 3.35 6.93
N GLU A 13 -7.79 3.78 8.00
CA GLU A 13 -6.33 3.71 8.14
C GLU A 13 -5.84 2.26 8.17
N GLU A 14 -6.52 1.37 8.90
CA GLU A 14 -6.20 -0.06 8.90
C GLU A 14 -6.41 -0.70 7.53
N GLU A 15 -7.49 -0.35 6.81
CA GLU A 15 -7.73 -0.80 5.44
C GLU A 15 -6.60 -0.34 4.50
N LEU A 16 -6.18 0.93 4.61
CA LEU A 16 -5.09 1.48 3.81
C LEU A 16 -3.77 0.76 4.09
N ASN A 17 -3.43 0.56 5.37
CA ASN A 17 -2.23 -0.17 5.79
C ASN A 17 -2.19 -1.60 5.23
N LYS A 18 -3.32 -2.32 5.24
CA LYS A 18 -3.41 -3.66 4.65
C LYS A 18 -3.12 -3.65 3.15
N ILE A 19 -3.59 -2.63 2.43
CA ILE A 19 -3.32 -2.46 1.00
C ILE A 19 -1.83 -2.14 0.78
N GLU A 20 -1.25 -1.24 1.57
CA GLU A 20 0.19 -0.91 1.50
C GLU A 20 1.08 -2.12 1.75
N MET A 21 0.76 -2.92 2.77
CA MET A 21 1.47 -4.18 3.04
C MET A 21 1.38 -5.16 1.87
N SER A 22 0.19 -5.29 1.27
CA SER A 22 -0.02 -6.16 0.10
C SER A 22 0.79 -5.66 -1.10
N LEU A 23 0.79 -4.34 -1.35
CA LEU A 23 1.56 -3.71 -2.41
C LEU A 23 3.07 -3.90 -2.21
N ALA A 24 3.56 -3.71 -0.98
CA ALA A 24 4.95 -3.93 -0.62
C ALA A 24 5.36 -5.39 -0.87
N LYS A 25 4.51 -6.35 -0.48
CA LYS A 25 4.73 -7.78 -0.73
C LYS A 25 4.81 -8.08 -2.23
N SER A 26 3.87 -7.59 -3.04
CA SER A 26 3.89 -7.79 -4.49
C SER A 26 5.10 -7.14 -5.15
N LYS A 27 5.54 -5.97 -4.66
CA LYS A 27 6.77 -5.32 -5.14
C LYS A 27 8.03 -6.10 -4.75
N ALA A 28 8.06 -6.71 -3.57
CA ALA A 28 9.17 -7.56 -3.14
C ALA A 28 9.26 -8.83 -4.00
N THR A 29 8.15 -9.54 -4.20
CA THR A 29 8.12 -10.74 -5.05
C THR A 29 8.49 -10.43 -6.50
N PHE A 30 8.07 -9.28 -7.04
CA PHE A 30 8.50 -8.85 -8.37
C PHE A 30 10.02 -8.68 -8.46
N ARG A 31 10.65 -8.05 -7.44
CA ARG A 31 12.11 -7.90 -7.40
C ARG A 31 12.84 -9.24 -7.31
N GLU A 32 12.32 -10.17 -6.52
CA GLU A 32 12.88 -11.52 -6.41
C GLU A 32 12.82 -12.25 -7.75
N LEU A 33 11.68 -12.21 -8.44
CA LEU A 33 11.55 -12.81 -9.77
C LEU A 33 12.47 -12.15 -10.80
N SER A 34 12.63 -10.82 -10.75
CA SER A 34 13.57 -10.11 -11.61
C SER A 34 15.00 -10.58 -11.36
N ARG A 35 15.42 -10.75 -10.10
CA ARG A 35 16.74 -11.30 -9.77
C ARG A 35 16.92 -12.73 -10.27
N SER A 36 15.90 -13.59 -10.13
CA SER A 36 15.93 -14.94 -10.69
C SER A 36 16.04 -14.94 -12.22
N MET A 37 15.35 -14.01 -12.88
CA MET A 37 15.43 -13.83 -14.33
C MET A 37 16.84 -13.42 -14.77
N ASP A 38 17.46 -12.49 -14.05
CA ASP A 38 18.83 -12.04 -14.31
C ASP A 38 19.85 -13.16 -14.08
N ALA A 39 19.65 -13.99 -13.05
CA ALA A 39 20.48 -15.17 -12.81
C ALA A 39 20.41 -16.16 -13.98
N ILE A 40 19.21 -16.51 -14.45
CA ILE A 40 19.01 -17.40 -15.61
C ILE A 40 19.61 -16.81 -16.89
N ASN A 41 19.46 -15.50 -17.10
CA ASN A 41 20.09 -14.83 -18.25
C ASN A 41 21.62 -14.91 -18.17
N THR A 42 22.18 -14.74 -16.98
CA THR A 42 23.63 -14.85 -16.76
C THR A 42 24.10 -16.28 -17.01
N GLU A 43 23.38 -17.29 -16.51
CA GLU A 43 23.68 -18.71 -16.78
C GLU A 43 23.61 -19.05 -18.28
N LEU A 44 22.57 -18.56 -18.98
CA LEU A 44 22.43 -18.76 -20.42
C LEU A 44 23.58 -18.11 -21.20
N ASN A 45 24.02 -16.91 -20.81
CA ASN A 45 25.13 -16.20 -21.44
C ASN A 45 26.50 -16.85 -21.15
N MET A 46 26.67 -17.41 -19.94
CA MET A 46 27.88 -18.14 -19.55
C MET A 46 27.93 -19.55 -20.18
N SER A 47 26.78 -20.13 -20.56
CA SER A 47 26.71 -21.41 -21.25
C SER A 47 27.24 -21.30 -22.69
N GLN A 48 28.56 -21.31 -22.84
CA GLN A 48 29.21 -21.39 -24.13
C GLN A 48 28.92 -22.75 -24.78
N PHE A 49 28.47 -22.75 -26.03
CA PHE A 49 28.24 -23.98 -26.77
C PHE A 49 29.59 -24.70 -26.97
N PRO A 50 29.69 -26.00 -26.67
CA PRO A 50 30.94 -26.72 -26.86
C PRO A 50 31.34 -26.73 -28.34
N LYS A 51 32.45 -26.07 -28.67
CA LYS A 51 33.00 -26.01 -30.04
C LYS A 51 33.53 -27.37 -30.55
N SER A 52 33.79 -28.29 -29.62
CA SER A 52 34.18 -29.67 -29.87
C SER A 52 33.77 -30.55 -28.68
N GLY A 53 33.52 -31.84 -28.92
CA GLY A 53 33.15 -32.80 -27.87
C GLY A 53 32.30 -33.96 -28.37
N SER A 54 32.10 -34.95 -27.50
CA SER A 54 31.21 -36.09 -27.78
C SER A 54 29.77 -35.61 -28.02
N SER A 55 29.08 -36.23 -28.98
CA SER A 55 27.66 -35.98 -29.31
C SER A 55 26.76 -35.99 -28.08
N SER A 56 27.07 -36.80 -27.06
CA SER A 56 26.33 -36.84 -25.79
C SER A 56 26.43 -35.53 -24.99
N LYS A 57 27.61 -34.89 -24.95
CA LYS A 57 27.81 -33.60 -24.27
C LYS A 57 27.04 -32.48 -24.96
N ILE A 58 27.06 -32.46 -26.30
CA ILE A 58 26.33 -31.45 -27.09
C ILE A 58 24.82 -31.57 -26.83
N LYS A 59 24.26 -32.79 -26.86
CA LYS A 59 22.84 -33.02 -26.55
C LYS A 59 22.48 -32.57 -25.13
N SER A 60 23.33 -32.89 -24.14
CA SER A 60 23.10 -32.48 -22.75
C SER A 60 23.06 -30.96 -22.59
N THR A 61 23.97 -30.22 -23.22
CA THR A 61 23.98 -28.75 -23.19
C THR A 61 22.73 -28.15 -23.86
N ILE A 62 22.27 -28.72 -24.97
CA ILE A 62 21.04 -28.28 -25.64
C ILE A 62 19.83 -28.46 -24.73
N GLU A 63 19.69 -29.62 -24.08
CA GLU A 63 18.57 -29.88 -23.16
C GLU A 63 18.61 -28.96 -21.94
N GLN A 64 19.80 -28.68 -21.39
CA GLN A 64 19.96 -27.70 -20.31
C GLN A 64 19.53 -26.29 -20.73
N GLN A 65 19.96 -25.82 -21.91
CA GLN A 65 19.54 -24.51 -22.42
C GLN A 65 18.04 -24.45 -22.68
N LYS A 66 17.43 -25.54 -23.17
CA LYS A 66 15.99 -25.63 -23.38
C LYS A 66 15.23 -25.56 -22.05
N LEU A 67 15.71 -26.24 -21.02
CA LEU A 67 15.15 -26.18 -19.67
C LEU A 67 15.22 -24.76 -19.10
N LEU A 68 16.39 -24.11 -19.18
CA LEU A 68 16.60 -22.73 -18.71
C LEU A 68 15.68 -21.74 -19.45
N ARG A 69 15.52 -21.89 -20.77
CA ARG A 69 14.57 -21.08 -21.55
C ARG A 69 13.12 -21.30 -21.11
N SER A 70 12.70 -22.54 -20.87
CA SER A 70 11.35 -22.82 -20.36
C SER A 70 11.12 -22.23 -18.97
N GLN A 71 12.12 -22.29 -18.08
CA GLN A 71 12.05 -21.66 -16.77
C GLN A 71 11.96 -20.14 -16.88
N LYS A 72 12.73 -19.53 -17.80
CA LYS A 72 12.68 -18.10 -18.12
C LYS A 72 11.26 -17.67 -18.54
N ASP A 73 10.62 -18.43 -19.43
CA ASP A 73 9.26 -18.11 -19.89
C ASP A 73 8.24 -18.19 -18.76
N LYS A 74 8.33 -19.21 -17.90
CA LYS A 74 7.47 -19.34 -16.70
C LYS A 74 7.66 -18.18 -15.72
N ILE A 75 8.89 -17.73 -15.50
CA ILE A 75 9.17 -16.58 -14.64
C ILE A 75 8.60 -15.30 -15.27
N LYS A 76 8.73 -15.13 -16.58
CA LYS A 76 8.16 -13.99 -17.31
C LYS A 76 6.64 -13.91 -17.16
N GLU A 77 5.95 -15.03 -17.29
CA GLU A 77 4.50 -15.10 -17.07
C GLU A 77 4.13 -14.71 -15.64
N LYS A 78 4.85 -15.23 -14.64
CA LYS A 78 4.64 -14.85 -13.23
C LYS A 78 4.89 -13.36 -12.98
N MET A 79 5.92 -12.78 -13.60
CA MET A 79 6.21 -11.35 -13.50
C MET A 79 5.07 -10.51 -14.08
N LEU A 80 4.49 -10.91 -15.21
CA LEU A 80 3.34 -10.22 -15.81
C LEU A 80 2.11 -10.27 -14.91
N LEU A 81 1.86 -11.41 -14.26
CA LEU A 81 0.76 -11.55 -13.30
C LEU A 81 0.95 -10.62 -12.10
N ILE A 82 2.14 -10.65 -11.48
CA ILE A 82 2.44 -9.79 -10.33
C ILE A 82 2.43 -8.31 -10.72
N GLN A 83 2.86 -7.97 -11.93
CA GLN A 83 2.77 -6.59 -12.41
C GLN A 83 1.31 -6.11 -12.49
N LYS A 84 0.40 -6.96 -12.98
CA LYS A 84 -1.04 -6.65 -12.96
C LYS A 84 -1.58 -6.51 -11.54
N GLU A 85 -1.14 -7.36 -10.61
CA GLU A 85 -1.50 -7.25 -9.19
C GLU A 85 -1.02 -5.95 -8.56
N ILE A 86 0.21 -5.51 -8.86
CA ILE A 86 0.76 -4.23 -8.40
C ILE A 86 -0.14 -3.08 -8.86
N VAL A 87 -0.49 -3.03 -10.15
CA VAL A 87 -1.38 -2.00 -10.70
C VAL A 87 -2.75 -2.02 -10.02
N HIS A 88 -3.30 -3.21 -9.77
CA HIS A 88 -4.56 -3.38 -9.06
C HIS A 88 -4.51 -2.84 -7.62
N PHE A 89 -3.45 -3.16 -6.88
CA PHE A 89 -3.24 -2.65 -5.53
C PHE A 89 -3.00 -1.14 -5.51
N GLU A 90 -2.28 -0.59 -6.49
CA GLU A 90 -2.09 0.86 -6.62
C GLU A 90 -3.41 1.59 -6.89
N PHE A 91 -4.29 1.02 -7.71
CA PHE A 91 -5.61 1.58 -7.93
C PHE A 91 -6.47 1.54 -6.66
N LYS A 92 -6.49 0.39 -5.96
CA LYS A 92 -7.18 0.25 -4.67
C LYS A 92 -6.66 1.23 -3.63
N TYR A 93 -5.34 1.42 -3.57
CA TYR A 93 -4.69 2.36 -2.68
C TYR A 93 -5.18 3.79 -2.93
N LYS A 94 -5.12 4.25 -4.19
CA LYS A 94 -5.61 5.60 -4.55
C LYS A 94 -7.07 5.80 -4.14
N LYS A 95 -7.93 4.82 -4.38
CA LYS A 95 -9.34 4.90 -4.01
C LYS A 95 -9.53 4.99 -2.48
N ALA A 96 -8.88 4.09 -1.74
CA ALA A 96 -8.96 4.06 -0.28
C ALA A 96 -8.40 5.34 0.36
N TYR A 97 -7.31 5.88 -0.20
CA TYR A 97 -6.71 7.13 0.25
C TYR A 97 -7.67 8.33 0.09
N VAL A 98 -8.32 8.44 -1.07
CA VAL A 98 -9.34 9.49 -1.32
C VAL A 98 -10.52 9.36 -0.36
N GLU A 99 -10.98 8.14 -0.07
CA GLU A 99 -12.05 7.91 0.90
C GLU A 99 -11.62 8.33 2.31
N LEU A 100 -10.41 7.98 2.72
CA LEU A 100 -9.85 8.35 4.02
C LEU A 100 -9.75 9.88 4.18
N GLU A 101 -9.24 10.59 3.18
CA GLU A 101 -9.15 12.05 3.20
C GLU A 101 -10.53 12.71 3.32
N LYS A 102 -11.55 12.18 2.64
CA LYS A 102 -12.93 12.67 2.78
C LYS A 102 -13.44 12.52 4.21
N VAL A 103 -13.22 11.36 4.84
CA VAL A 103 -13.66 11.12 6.22
C VAL A 103 -12.90 12.03 7.20
N LYS A 104 -11.59 12.21 7.02
CA LYS A 104 -10.77 13.15 7.83
C LYS A 104 -11.27 14.59 7.71
N TYR A 105 -11.67 15.00 6.51
CA TYR A 105 -12.26 16.32 6.32
C TYR A 105 -13.58 16.47 7.10
N MET A 106 -14.49 15.48 7.01
CA MET A 106 -15.75 15.49 7.77
C MET A 106 -15.53 15.51 9.28
N GLU A 107 -14.55 14.74 9.77
CA GLU A 107 -14.16 14.75 11.19
C GLU A 107 -13.73 16.16 11.64
N LYS A 108 -12.91 16.84 10.84
CA LYS A 108 -12.44 18.18 11.12
C LYS A 108 -13.58 19.20 11.19
N GLU A 109 -14.54 19.12 10.27
CA GLU A 109 -15.72 20.00 10.29
C GLU A 109 -16.57 19.79 11.55
N GLU A 110 -16.77 18.54 11.97
CA GLU A 110 -17.52 18.24 13.19
C GLU A 110 -16.80 18.73 14.46
N ILE A 111 -15.48 18.51 14.56
CA ILE A 111 -14.68 19.03 15.67
C ILE A 111 -14.78 20.57 15.73
N GLN A 112 -14.75 21.25 14.59
CA GLN A 112 -14.92 22.70 14.56
C GLN A 112 -16.30 23.15 15.02
N LYS A 113 -17.38 22.44 14.66
CA LYS A 113 -18.73 22.73 15.15
C LYS A 113 -18.82 22.52 16.66
N GLU A 114 -18.28 21.42 17.17
CA GLU A 114 -18.27 21.13 18.61
C GLU A 114 -17.50 22.20 19.39
N LEU A 115 -16.33 22.61 18.91
CA LEU A 115 -15.54 23.70 19.51
C LEU A 115 -16.30 25.03 19.51
N LYS A 116 -17.00 25.37 18.42
CA LYS A 116 -17.84 26.59 18.38
C LYS A 116 -18.98 26.52 19.38
N ASN A 117 -19.61 25.35 19.54
CA ASN A 117 -20.69 25.15 20.50
C ASN A 117 -20.19 25.23 21.95
N LEU A 118 -19.02 24.67 22.25
CA LEU A 118 -18.38 24.79 23.56
C LEU A 118 -18.07 26.24 23.91
N LYS A 119 -17.42 26.98 23.00
CA LYS A 119 -17.14 28.42 23.21
C LYS A 119 -18.40 29.25 23.46
N LYS A 120 -19.50 28.93 22.76
CA LYS A 120 -20.79 29.59 23.00
C LYS A 120 -21.38 29.26 24.37
N LYS A 121 -21.24 28.02 24.85
CA LYS A 121 -21.68 27.62 26.19
C LYS A 121 -20.84 28.30 27.26
N GLU A 122 -19.51 28.27 27.14
CA GLU A 122 -18.58 28.93 28.05
C GLU A 122 -18.88 30.43 28.15
N SER A 123 -19.12 31.11 27.02
CA SER A 123 -19.48 32.54 27.01
C SER A 123 -20.79 32.81 27.76
N LYS A 124 -21.82 31.97 27.58
CA LYS A 124 -23.09 32.12 28.30
C LYS A 124 -22.95 31.88 29.80
N GLU A 125 -22.20 30.86 30.18
CA GLU A 125 -21.93 30.55 31.59
C GLU A 125 -21.16 31.70 32.27
N LEU A 126 -20.20 32.31 31.58
CA LEU A 126 -19.48 33.49 32.07
C LEU A 126 -20.40 34.72 32.21
N ASP A 127 -21.29 34.96 31.25
CA ASP A 127 -22.28 36.04 31.34
C ASP A 127 -23.26 35.81 32.50
N GLU A 128 -23.73 34.58 32.70
CA GLU A 128 -24.60 34.19 33.82
C GLU A 128 -23.89 34.38 35.17
N LEU A 129 -22.64 33.92 35.30
CA LEU A 129 -21.83 34.14 36.50
C LEU A 129 -21.59 35.63 36.78
N GLY A 130 -21.34 36.41 35.73
CA GLY A 130 -21.20 37.87 35.83
C GLY A 130 -22.47 38.55 36.32
N ASN A 131 -23.64 38.13 35.80
CA ASN A 131 -24.94 38.62 36.23
C ASN A 131 -25.26 38.22 37.67
N MET A 132 -25.00 36.97 38.07
CA MET A 132 -25.19 36.52 39.45
C MET A 132 -24.34 37.34 40.41
N ARG A 133 -23.05 37.52 40.12
CA ARG A 133 -22.12 38.29 40.96
C ARG A 133 -22.52 39.77 41.09
N ARG A 134 -23.03 40.37 40.01
CA ARG A 134 -23.53 41.75 40.00
C ARG A 134 -24.83 41.89 40.77
N SER A 135 -25.71 40.88 40.73
CA SER A 135 -26.95 40.85 41.50
C SER A 135 -26.72 40.69 43.01
N SER A 136 -25.69 39.93 43.41
CA SER A 136 -25.33 39.71 44.82
C SER A 136 -24.57 40.87 45.48
N MET A 137 -24.18 41.89 44.72
CA MET A 137 -23.50 43.11 45.21
C MET A 137 -24.45 44.31 45.35
N ARG A 138 -25.75 44.15 45.07
CA ARG A 138 -26.80 45.12 45.40
C ARG A 138 -27.54 44.64 46.64
#